data_AF-A0A3R8JMZ8-F1
#
_entry.id   AF-A0A3R8JMZ8-F1
#
_cell.length_a   1.000
_cell.length_b   1.000
_cell.length_c   1.000
_cell.angle_alpha   90.00
_cell.angle_beta   90.00
_cell.angle_gamma   90.00
#
_symmetry.space_group_name_H-M   'P 1'
#
loop_
_entity.id
_entity.type
_entity.pdbx_description
1 polymer ?
#
loop_
_entity_poly.entity_id
_entity_poly.type
_entity_poly.pdbx_seq_one_letter_code
_entity_poly.pdbx_strand_id
1 'polypeptide(L)'
;MSIWNEDSGYYCLLIAIFCDVDVTEAKLIYKYGPEHPVSRKIFRKKLKVEDVEVMEKETMGNLMYRMRKEGYTLEEISNAFGCYPSTVKRRIEKAKSKKGE
;
A
#
# COMPACT_ATOMS: atom_id res chain seq x y z
N MET A 1 14.04 -21.53 -0.13
CA MET A 1 12.99 -22.27 -0.86
C MET A 1 11.94 -22.63 0.18
N SER A 2 10.76 -22.01 0.15
CA SER A 2 9.68 -22.35 1.09
C SER A 2 9.33 -23.82 0.90
N ILE A 3 9.57 -24.64 1.92
CA ILE A 3 9.28 -26.07 1.89
C ILE A 3 7.77 -26.18 1.93
N TRP A 4 7.18 -26.56 0.79
CA TRP A 4 5.76 -26.89 0.72
C TRP A 4 5.55 -28.20 1.47
N ASN A 5 4.96 -28.10 2.66
CA ASN A 5 4.56 -29.22 3.50
C ASN A 5 3.02 -29.29 3.59
N GLU A 6 2.53 -30.30 4.31
CA GLU A 6 1.08 -30.52 4.53
C GLU A 6 0.38 -29.25 5.07
N ASP A 7 1.06 -28.46 5.90
CA ASP A 7 0.53 -27.25 6.50
C ASP A 7 0.58 -26.00 5.62
N SER A 8 1.28 -26.03 4.50
CA SER A 8 1.47 -24.86 3.63
C SER A 8 0.14 -24.29 3.11
N GLY A 9 -0.86 -25.16 2.95
CA GLY A 9 -2.23 -24.76 2.62
C GLY A 9 -2.87 -23.90 3.72
N TYR A 10 -2.74 -24.30 4.99
CA TYR A 10 -3.27 -23.56 6.13
C TYR A 10 -2.60 -22.18 6.27
N TYR A 11 -1.28 -22.11 6.09
CA TYR A 11 -0.59 -20.82 6.11
C TYR A 11 -1.03 -19.89 4.97
N CYS A 12 -1.18 -20.41 3.75
CA CYS A 12 -1.69 -19.62 2.63
C CYS A 12 -3.13 -19.13 2.90
N LEU A 13 -3.97 -19.95 3.53
CA LEU A 13 -5.33 -19.56 3.93
C LEU A 13 -5.31 -18.44 4.98
N LEU A 14 -4.47 -18.56 6.02
CA LEU A 14 -4.32 -17.53 7.04
C LEU A 14 -3.82 -16.21 6.43
N ILE A 15 -2.84 -16.26 5.52
CA ILE A 15 -2.35 -15.07 4.80
C ILE A 15 -3.48 -14.45 3.97
N ALA A 16 -4.23 -15.24 3.22
CA ALA A 16 -5.34 -14.74 2.41
C ALA A 16 -6.36 -13.95 3.24
N ILE A 17 -6.74 -14.50 4.41
CA ILE A 17 -7.71 -13.88 5.33
C ILE A 17 -7.11 -12.62 5.97
N PHE A 18 -5.93 -12.71 6.58
CA PHE A 18 -5.37 -11.58 7.34
C PHE A 18 -4.86 -10.44 6.47
N CYS A 19 -4.46 -10.74 5.23
CA CYS A 19 -3.91 -9.74 4.31
C CYS A 19 -4.91 -9.26 3.25
N ASP A 20 -6.14 -9.78 3.22
CA ASP A 20 -7.15 -9.49 2.19
C ASP A 20 -6.61 -9.70 0.76
N VAL A 21 -5.97 -10.84 0.54
CA VAL A 21 -5.34 -11.22 -0.73
C VAL A 21 -5.93 -12.52 -1.26
N ASP A 22 -5.89 -12.70 -2.59
CA ASP A 22 -6.37 -13.95 -3.18
C ASP A 22 -5.39 -15.11 -2.92
N VAL A 23 -5.81 -16.33 -3.23
CA VAL A 23 -5.01 -17.55 -3.01
C VAL A 23 -3.68 -17.50 -3.76
N THR A 24 -3.62 -16.88 -4.94
CA THR A 24 -2.38 -16.77 -5.73
C THR A 24 -1.41 -15.80 -5.08
N GLU A 25 -1.91 -14.63 -4.68
CA GLU A 25 -1.16 -13.62 -3.94
C GLU A 25 -0.65 -14.16 -2.60
N ALA A 26 -1.49 -14.87 -1.85
CA ALA A 26 -1.10 -15.51 -0.59
C ALA A 26 0.03 -16.52 -0.76
N LYS A 27 -0.02 -17.34 -1.82
CA LYS A 27 1.05 -18.29 -2.16
C LYS A 27 2.36 -17.59 -2.48
N LEU A 28 2.32 -16.45 -3.17
CA LEU A 28 3.51 -15.64 -3.46
C LEU A 28 4.09 -15.05 -2.18
N ILE A 29 3.25 -14.52 -1.29
CA ILE A 29 3.66 -13.96 0.00
C ILE A 29 4.27 -15.06 0.89
N TYR A 30 3.63 -16.23 0.99
CA TYR A 30 4.17 -17.38 1.72
C TYR A 30 5.54 -17.81 1.18
N LYS A 31 5.66 -17.89 -0.15
CA LYS A 31 6.88 -18.36 -0.82
C LYS A 31 8.07 -17.43 -0.63
N TYR A 32 7.84 -16.13 -0.77
CA TYR A 32 8.92 -15.14 -0.81
C TYR A 32 9.11 -14.36 0.49
N GLY A 33 8.12 -14.41 1.39
CA GLY A 33 8.07 -13.59 2.59
C GLY A 33 7.56 -12.17 2.31
N PRO A 34 7.14 -11.44 3.36
CA PRO A 34 6.51 -10.12 3.23
C PRO A 34 7.45 -9.03 2.71
N GLU A 35 8.75 -9.14 3.00
CA GLU A 35 9.75 -8.14 2.60
C GLU A 35 10.18 -8.22 1.13
N HIS A 36 9.81 -9.30 0.44
CA HIS A 36 10.18 -9.49 -0.95
C HIS A 36 9.48 -8.47 -1.87
N PRO A 37 10.14 -7.96 -2.94
CA PRO A 37 9.55 -6.95 -3.82
C PRO A 37 8.19 -7.33 -4.41
N VAL A 38 7.98 -8.61 -4.71
CA VAL A 38 6.68 -9.14 -5.20
C VAL A 38 5.59 -8.99 -4.14
N SER A 39 5.86 -9.41 -2.91
CA SER A 39 4.92 -9.32 -1.78
C SER A 39 4.60 -7.87 -1.45
N ARG A 40 5.62 -6.99 -1.39
CA ARG A 40 5.42 -5.55 -1.21
C ARG A 40 4.51 -4.96 -2.28
N LYS A 41 4.68 -5.34 -3.55
CA LYS A 41 3.82 -4.86 -4.65
C LYS A 41 2.37 -5.30 -4.49
N ILE A 42 2.11 -6.49 -3.94
CA ILE A 42 0.75 -6.95 -3.62
C ILE A 42 0.14 -6.05 -2.54
N PHE A 43 0.83 -5.87 -1.41
CA PHE A 43 0.34 -5.04 -0.31
C PHE A 43 0.07 -3.60 -0.72
N ARG A 44 0.96 -3.00 -1.53
CA ARG A 44 0.79 -1.62 -2.02
C ARG A 44 -0.49 -1.41 -2.83
N LYS A 45 -0.96 -2.43 -3.57
CA LYS A 45 -2.23 -2.35 -4.31
C LYS A 45 -3.46 -2.42 -3.41
N LYS A 46 -3.33 -3.05 -2.24
CA LYS A 46 -4.42 -3.28 -1.29
C LYS A 46 -4.54 -2.17 -0.26
N LEU A 47 -3.56 -1.27 -0.21
CA LEU A 47 -3.52 -0.16 0.72
C LEU A 47 -4.70 0.78 0.48
N LYS A 48 -5.58 0.89 1.47
CA LYS A 48 -6.68 1.86 1.52
C LYS A 48 -6.45 2.75 2.73
N VAL A 49 -6.61 4.06 2.54
CA VAL A 49 -6.62 4.99 3.66
C VAL A 49 -8.06 5.07 4.15
N GLU A 50 -8.28 4.80 5.44
CA GLU A 50 -9.57 4.96 6.08
C GLU A 50 -9.87 6.45 6.34
N ASP A 51 -11.15 6.80 6.48
CA ASP A 51 -11.60 8.14 6.88
C ASP A 51 -11.13 9.29 5.97
N VAL A 52 -10.86 9.00 4.69
CA VAL A 52 -10.41 10.00 3.71
C VAL A 52 -11.44 11.14 3.54
N GLU A 53 -12.74 10.84 3.68
CA GLU A 53 -13.81 11.83 3.51
C GLU A 53 -13.83 12.90 4.62
N VAL A 54 -13.48 12.50 5.85
CA VAL A 54 -13.45 13.41 7.01
C VAL A 54 -12.06 14.02 7.24
N MET A 55 -11.05 13.57 6.50
CA MET A 55 -9.67 14.02 6.65
C MET A 55 -9.47 15.45 6.12
N GLU A 56 -8.87 16.31 6.95
CA GLU A 56 -8.52 17.67 6.53
C GLU A 56 -7.56 17.64 5.32
N LYS A 57 -7.77 18.56 4.37
CA LYS A 57 -6.99 18.65 3.12
C LYS A 57 -5.48 18.78 3.36
N GLU A 58 -5.08 19.45 4.44
CA GLU A 58 -3.67 19.61 4.82
C GLU A 58 -3.07 18.30 5.33
N THR A 59 -3.73 17.65 6.29
CA THR A 59 -3.34 16.33 6.81
C THR A 59 -3.21 15.30 5.69
N MET A 60 -4.18 15.29 4.77
CA MET A 60 -4.16 14.42 3.60
C MET A 60 -2.95 14.72 2.69
N GLY A 61 -2.68 15.99 2.38
CA GLY A 61 -1.50 16.37 1.58
C GLY A 61 -0.18 15.98 2.24
N ASN A 62 -0.08 16.14 3.56
CA ASN A 62 1.07 15.72 4.35
C ASN A 62 1.26 14.20 4.36
N LEU A 63 0.18 13.42 4.44
CA LEU A 63 0.23 11.97 4.36
C LEU A 63 0.65 11.50 2.96
N MET A 64 0.06 12.06 1.90
CA MET A 64 0.47 11.79 0.52
C MET A 64 1.96 12.09 0.29
N TYR A 65 2.47 13.17 0.88
CA TYR A 65 3.89 13.50 0.78
C TYR A 65 4.79 12.50 1.51
N ARG A 66 4.40 12.04 2.71
CA ARG A 66 5.13 10.99 3.44
C ARG A 66 5.18 9.68 2.65
N MET A 67 4.03 9.22 2.14
CA MET A 67 3.98 8.04 1.28
C MET A 67 4.88 8.18 0.05
N ARG A 68 4.94 9.38 -0.56
CA ARG A 68 5.85 9.61 -1.68
C ARG A 68 7.32 9.47 -1.29
N LYS A 69 7.71 9.93 -0.10
CA LYS A 69 9.07 9.73 0.44
C LYS A 69 9.39 8.27 0.75
N GLU A 70 8.39 7.49 1.15
CA GLU A 70 8.51 6.04 1.39
C GLU A 70 8.57 5.21 0.09
N GLY A 71 8.49 5.86 -1.08
CA GLY A 71 8.68 5.24 -2.38
C GLY A 71 7.41 4.68 -3.03
N TYR A 72 6.23 5.12 -2.56
CA TYR A 72 4.97 4.85 -3.26
C TYR A 72 4.85 5.69 -4.53
N THR A 73 4.25 5.11 -5.58
CA THR A 73 3.97 5.84 -6.83
C THR A 73 2.76 6.75 -6.69
N LEU A 74 2.58 7.67 -7.65
CA LEU A 74 1.40 8.55 -7.64
C LEU A 74 0.11 7.74 -7.82
N GLU A 75 0.17 6.66 -8.59
CA GLU A 75 -0.95 5.73 -8.84
C GLU A 75 -1.30 4.92 -7.58
N GLU A 76 -0.30 4.42 -6.86
CA GLU A 76 -0.53 3.70 -5.59
C GLU A 76 -1.19 4.63 -4.56
N ILE A 77 -0.69 5.86 -4.43
CA ILE A 77 -1.28 6.86 -3.54
C ILE A 77 -2.68 7.26 -4.04
N SER A 78 -2.89 7.44 -5.33
CA SER A 78 -4.19 7.85 -5.87
C SER A 78 -5.26 6.80 -5.61
N ASN A 79 -4.91 5.52 -5.76
CA ASN A 79 -5.78 4.39 -5.45
C ASN A 79 -6.12 4.35 -3.96
N ALA A 80 -5.12 4.54 -3.08
CA ALA A 80 -5.31 4.49 -1.64
C ALA A 80 -6.26 5.59 -1.11
N PHE A 81 -6.27 6.76 -1.75
CA PHE A 81 -7.11 7.90 -1.40
C PHE A 81 -8.37 8.05 -2.27
N GLY A 82 -8.64 7.13 -3.20
CA GLY A 82 -9.80 7.21 -4.09
C GLY A 82 -9.85 8.49 -4.93
N CYS A 83 -8.70 9.02 -5.36
CA CYS A 83 -8.62 10.28 -6.11
C CYS A 83 -7.75 10.14 -7.37
N TYR A 84 -7.66 11.20 -8.19
CA TYR A 84 -6.82 11.17 -9.40
C TYR A 84 -5.33 11.39 -9.08
N PRO A 85 -4.38 10.78 -9.81
CA PRO A 85 -2.94 11.01 -9.65
C PRO A 85 -2.53 12.50 -9.74
N SER A 86 -3.23 13.28 -10.57
CA SER A 86 -3.04 14.74 -10.68
C SER A 86 -3.34 15.47 -9.37
N THR A 87 -4.35 15.01 -8.62
CA THR A 87 -4.72 15.56 -7.30
C THR A 87 -3.63 15.26 -6.28
N VAL A 88 -3.10 14.04 -6.29
CA VAL A 88 -1.98 13.63 -5.45
C VAL A 88 -0.76 14.52 -5.72
N LYS A 89 -0.35 14.65 -6.98
CA LYS A 89 0.78 15.50 -7.37
C LYS A 89 0.62 16.93 -6.85
N ARG A 90 -0.54 17.56 -7.10
CA ARG A 90 -0.83 18.93 -6.65
C ARG A 90 -0.73 19.08 -5.13
N ARG A 91 -1.28 18.13 -4.37
CA ARG A 91 -1.28 18.19 -2.90
C ARG A 91 0.11 17.96 -2.32
N ILE A 92 0.90 17.06 -2.91
CA ILE A 92 2.30 16.82 -2.52
C ILE A 92 3.13 18.09 -2.72
N GLU A 93 3.03 18.75 -3.87
CA GLU A 93 3.81 19.98 -4.12
C GLU A 93 3.42 21.10 -3.13
N LYS A 94 2.13 21.24 -2.81
CA LYS A 94 1.67 22.19 -1.78
C LYS A 94 2.19 21.84 -0.38
N ALA A 95 2.31 20.56 -0.05
CA ALA A 95 2.86 20.12 1.24
C ALA A 95 4.39 20.29 1.31
N LYS A 96 5.10 20.16 0.18
CA LYS A 96 6.54 20.41 0.08
C LYS A 96 6.87 21.88 0.32
N SER A 97 6.16 22.79 -0.34
CA SER A 97 6.44 24.24 -0.24
C SER A 97 6.30 24.75 1.19
N LYS A 98 5.33 24.23 1.95
CA LYS A 98 5.12 24.57 3.37
C LYS A 98 6.18 24.03 4.35
N LYS A 99 6.99 23.05 3.94
CA LYS A 99 8.03 22.44 4.78
C LYS A 99 9.44 22.89 4.40
N GLY A 100 9.57 23.63 3.30
CA GLY A 100 10.81 24.26 2.85
C GLY A 100 10.95 25.72 3.31
N GLU A 101 9.96 26.24 4.03
CA GLU A 101 10.02 27.44 4.89
C GLU A 101 10.32 27.01 6.33
#